data_AF-A0A9W2W7R4-F1
#
_entry.id   AF-A0A9W2W7R4-F1
#
_cell.length_a   1.000
_cell.length_b   1.000
_cell.length_c   1.000
_cell.angle_alpha   90.00
_cell.angle_beta   90.00
_cell.angle_gamma   90.00
#
_symmetry.space_group_name_H-M   'P 1'
#
loop_
_entity.id
_entity.type
_entity.pdbx_description
1 polymer ?
#
loop_
_entity_poly.entity_id
_entity_poly.type
_entity_poly.pdbx_seq_one_letter_code
_entity_poly.pdbx_strand_id
1 'polypeptide(L)'
;MWPLTAVLSPLSLLRPPAPSSEEAQEEVREVHEPEEKPRLKLTAPKIPEGEKVDFDDIQKKRQNKDLLELQALIDSHFEARKKEEEELVALKERIEKRRAERAEQQRTRAERERERQSRLAEEKARREEEEAKRRAEDDLKKKKALSSMGATYSSYLAKADQKRGKKQTAREMKKKVLAERRKPLNIDHLSQEKLMDKARELWETLYQLETNKFDYAEKLKRQKYEVTNLRSRIDQAQKHSKKAGTTAKGKVGGRWR
;
A
#
# COMPACT_ATOMS: atom_id res chain seq x y z
N MET A 1 -59.57 6.00 5.76
CA MET A 1 -59.03 7.32 6.15
C MET A 1 -57.51 7.22 6.19
N TRP A 2 -56.83 7.85 5.23
CA TRP A 2 -55.38 8.01 5.15
C TRP A 2 -55.09 9.52 5.24
N PRO A 3 -54.05 9.99 5.94
CA PRO A 3 -53.35 11.22 5.56
C PRO A 3 -52.12 10.80 4.71
N LEU A 4 -51.91 11.17 3.44
CA LEU A 4 -51.97 12.48 2.79
C LEU A 4 -51.27 13.57 3.60
N THR A 5 -49.93 13.63 3.45
CA THR A 5 -49.26 14.76 2.78
C THR A 5 -47.79 14.43 2.52
N ALA A 6 -47.45 14.36 1.23
CA ALA A 6 -46.09 14.52 0.76
C ALA A 6 -45.71 16.00 0.94
N VAL A 7 -44.60 16.28 1.61
CA VAL A 7 -43.89 17.55 1.46
C VAL A 7 -42.53 17.25 0.86
N LEU A 8 -42.48 17.63 -0.41
CA LEU A 8 -41.39 17.54 -1.34
C LEU A 8 -40.47 18.76 -1.13
N SER A 9 -39.15 18.51 -1.14
CA SER A 9 -38.05 19.46 -1.37
C SER A 9 -37.64 20.47 -0.28
N PRO A 10 -36.41 21.02 -0.32
CA PRO A 10 -35.19 20.48 -0.95
C PRO A 10 -33.96 20.52 -0.01
N LEU A 11 -33.10 19.53 -0.19
CA LEU A 11 -31.71 19.52 0.27
C LEU A 11 -31.01 20.79 -0.25
N SER A 12 -30.57 21.65 0.65
CA SER A 12 -29.82 22.86 0.37
C SER A 12 -28.51 22.50 -0.34
N LEU A 13 -28.55 22.65 -1.67
CA LEU A 13 -27.38 22.69 -2.54
C LEU A 13 -26.41 23.75 -2.01
N LEU A 14 -25.25 23.31 -1.51
CA LEU A 14 -24.07 24.16 -1.42
C LEU A 14 -23.53 24.33 -2.86
N ARG A 15 -24.10 25.31 -3.55
CA ARG A 15 -23.75 25.72 -4.91
C ARG A 15 -22.45 26.52 -4.88
N PRO A 16 -21.37 26.09 -5.55
CA PRO A 16 -20.25 26.98 -5.85
C PRO A 16 -20.70 28.05 -6.87
N PRO A 17 -20.27 29.31 -6.74
CA PRO A 17 -20.65 30.36 -7.68
C PRO A 17 -20.05 30.09 -9.07
N ALA A 18 -20.91 30.20 -10.09
CA ALA A 18 -20.49 30.33 -11.48
C ALA A 18 -19.92 31.74 -11.70
N PRO A 19 -18.87 31.93 -12.52
CA PRO A 19 -18.53 33.25 -13.02
C PRO A 19 -19.45 33.61 -14.20
N SER A 20 -20.37 34.54 -13.96
CA SER A 20 -21.09 35.26 -15.01
C SER A 20 -20.12 36.23 -15.70
N SER A 21 -20.03 36.09 -17.01
CA SER A 21 -19.61 37.11 -17.95
C SER A 21 -20.47 38.36 -17.79
N GLU A 22 -19.84 39.50 -17.47
CA GLU A 22 -20.12 40.81 -18.07
C GLU A 22 -19.04 41.81 -17.60
N GLU A 23 -18.24 42.22 -18.59
CA GLU A 23 -17.75 43.59 -18.82
C GLU A 23 -17.11 44.36 -17.65
N ALA A 24 -15.78 44.37 -17.64
CA ALA A 24 -14.97 45.47 -17.10
C ALA A 24 -13.71 45.64 -17.95
N GLN A 25 -13.82 46.55 -18.93
CA GLN A 25 -12.86 47.62 -19.24
C GLN A 25 -11.37 47.22 -19.16
N GLU A 26 -10.83 46.84 -20.31
CA GLU A 26 -9.40 46.68 -20.52
C GLU A 26 -8.75 48.08 -20.57
N GLU A 27 -7.94 48.37 -19.55
CA GLU A 27 -7.08 49.54 -19.44
C GLU A 27 -6.17 49.66 -20.66
N VAL A 28 -6.28 50.80 -21.33
CA VAL A 28 -5.36 51.27 -22.37
C VAL A 28 -3.97 51.40 -21.75
N ARG A 29 -3.08 50.43 -22.00
CA ARG A 29 -1.65 50.63 -21.80
C ARG A 29 -1.08 51.40 -22.98
N GLU A 30 -0.98 52.70 -22.72
CA GLU A 30 -0.20 53.72 -23.38
C GLU A 30 1.04 53.18 -24.12
N VAL A 31 1.06 53.42 -25.43
CA VAL A 31 2.24 53.26 -26.29
C VAL A 31 3.25 54.32 -25.87
N HIS A 32 4.20 53.95 -25.02
CA HIS A 32 5.33 54.81 -24.67
C HIS A 32 6.38 54.71 -25.78
N GLU A 33 6.35 55.68 -26.68
CA GLU A 33 7.39 56.06 -27.63
C GLU A 33 8.75 56.22 -26.93
N PRO A 34 9.85 55.64 -27.47
CA PRO A 34 11.18 56.13 -27.15
C PRO A 34 11.81 56.80 -28.38
N GLU A 35 11.92 58.13 -28.26
CA GLU A 35 12.90 59.06 -28.84
C GLU A 35 13.58 58.70 -30.18
N GLU A 36 13.21 59.44 -31.23
CA GLU A 36 14.13 59.77 -32.33
C GLU A 36 15.27 60.69 -31.82
N LYS A 37 16.52 60.22 -31.95
CA LYS A 37 17.71 61.08 -31.98
C LYS A 37 18.66 60.69 -33.12
N PRO A 38 19.42 61.66 -33.65
CA PRO A 38 19.59 61.88 -35.08
C PRO A 38 20.93 61.39 -35.61
N ARG A 39 21.02 61.00 -36.90
CA ARG A 39 22.24 60.87 -37.75
C ARG A 39 21.82 60.20 -39.07
N LEU A 40 22.25 60.55 -40.29
CA LEU A 40 23.21 61.48 -40.88
C LEU A 40 22.72 61.66 -42.34
N LYS A 41 22.81 62.88 -42.88
CA LYS A 41 22.59 63.11 -44.32
C LYS A 41 23.69 62.40 -45.10
N LEU A 42 23.35 61.33 -45.82
CA LEU A 42 24.24 60.73 -46.81
C LEU A 42 24.16 61.57 -48.09
N THR A 43 25.20 62.36 -48.33
CA THR A 43 25.46 62.99 -49.62
C THR A 43 25.68 61.91 -50.68
N ALA A 44 25.07 62.11 -51.85
CA ALA A 44 25.16 61.22 -52.99
C ALA A 44 26.62 60.95 -53.39
N PRO A 45 27.06 59.67 -53.49
CA PRO A 45 28.37 59.35 -54.04
C PRO A 45 28.41 59.69 -55.53
N LYS A 46 29.22 60.69 -55.87
CA LYS A 46 29.65 60.98 -57.23
C LYS A 46 30.63 59.88 -57.64
N ILE A 47 30.25 59.01 -58.58
CA ILE A 47 31.20 58.09 -59.22
C ILE A 47 31.70 58.77 -60.50
N PRO A 48 33.02 59.00 -60.66
CA PRO A 48 33.61 59.49 -61.90
C PRO A 48 33.52 58.43 -63.00
N GLU A 49 33.35 58.90 -64.23
CA GLU A 49 33.27 58.11 -65.45
C GLU A 49 34.48 57.19 -65.65
N GLY A 50 34.20 55.97 -66.10
CA GLY A 50 34.99 55.31 -67.14
C GLY A 50 36.22 54.52 -66.70
N GLU A 51 36.02 53.33 -66.15
CA GLU A 51 36.98 52.23 -66.27
C GLU A 51 36.21 50.95 -66.58
N LYS A 52 36.68 50.19 -67.57
CA LYS A 52 36.00 49.00 -68.11
C LYS A 52 35.57 48.08 -66.97
N VAL A 53 34.26 47.95 -66.80
CA VAL A 53 33.65 47.07 -65.83
C VAL A 53 33.81 45.63 -66.34
N ASP A 54 34.77 44.89 -65.80
CA ASP A 54 34.95 43.47 -66.09
C ASP A 54 33.78 42.68 -65.49
N PHE A 55 32.87 42.22 -66.36
CA PHE A 55 31.65 41.50 -65.97
C PHE A 55 31.94 40.18 -65.23
N ASP A 56 33.07 39.54 -65.52
CA ASP A 56 33.56 38.35 -64.80
C ASP A 56 33.90 38.65 -63.33
N ASP A 57 34.42 39.86 -63.07
CA ASP A 57 34.85 40.28 -61.75
C ASP A 57 33.64 40.60 -60.86
N ILE A 58 32.56 41.10 -61.46
CA ILE A 58 31.26 41.28 -60.80
C ILE A 58 30.62 39.93 -60.46
N GLN A 59 30.68 38.94 -61.38
CA GLN A 59 30.15 37.61 -61.10
C GLN A 59 30.92 36.92 -59.98
N LYS A 60 32.26 36.97 -59.97
CA LYS A 60 33.08 36.43 -58.88
C LYS A 60 32.82 37.13 -57.55
N LYS A 61 32.68 38.46 -57.54
CA LYS A 61 32.32 39.21 -56.32
C LYS A 61 30.93 38.84 -55.80
N ARG A 62 29.97 38.59 -56.70
CA ARG A 62 28.64 38.09 -56.32
C ARG A 62 28.73 36.69 -55.72
N GLN A 63 29.38 35.75 -56.40
CA GLN A 63 29.56 34.37 -55.89
C GLN A 63 30.28 34.34 -54.54
N ASN A 64 31.34 35.12 -54.35
CA ASN A 64 32.03 35.20 -53.07
C ASN A 64 31.17 35.81 -51.96
N LYS A 65 30.33 36.80 -52.29
CA LYS A 65 29.37 37.37 -51.34
C LYS A 65 28.32 36.33 -50.93
N ASP A 66 27.75 35.64 -51.91
CA ASP A 66 26.73 34.61 -51.68
C ASP A 66 27.30 33.45 -50.85
N LEU A 67 28.56 33.05 -51.09
CA LEU A 67 29.25 32.03 -50.29
C LEU A 67 29.49 32.48 -48.83
N LEU A 68 29.89 33.74 -48.63
CA LEU A 68 30.08 34.29 -47.28
C LEU A 68 28.75 34.45 -46.54
N GLU A 69 27.70 34.87 -47.23
CA GLU A 69 26.35 35.02 -46.67
C GLU A 69 25.76 33.65 -46.30
N LEU A 70 25.95 32.64 -47.15
CA LEU A 70 25.58 31.26 -46.84
C LEU A 70 26.35 30.71 -45.62
N GLN A 71 27.65 30.95 -45.54
CA GLN A 71 28.45 30.53 -44.38
C GLN A 71 27.97 31.22 -43.09
N ALA A 72 27.69 32.53 -43.14
CA ALA A 72 27.16 33.27 -42.01
C ALA A 72 25.77 32.78 -41.56
N LEU A 73 24.89 32.43 -42.51
CA LEU A 73 23.58 31.83 -42.22
C LEU A 73 23.73 30.45 -41.56
N ILE A 74 24.65 29.62 -42.06
CA ILE A 74 24.94 28.30 -41.49
C ILE A 74 25.42 28.45 -40.05
N ASP A 75 26.44 29.28 -39.81
CA ASP A 75 27.01 29.49 -38.47
C ASP A 75 25.98 30.11 -37.52
N SER A 76 25.19 31.07 -37.99
CA SER A 76 24.10 31.65 -37.20
C SER A 76 23.05 30.61 -36.81
N HIS A 77 22.72 29.66 -37.68
CA HIS A 77 21.72 28.63 -37.40
C HIS A 77 22.25 27.58 -36.41
N PHE A 78 23.53 27.23 -36.48
CA PHE A 78 24.17 26.33 -35.51
C PHE A 78 24.33 26.98 -34.14
N GLU A 79 24.79 28.24 -34.09
CA GLU A 79 24.92 28.99 -32.84
C GLU A 79 23.56 29.24 -32.17
N ALA A 80 22.51 29.54 -32.95
CA ALA A 80 21.16 29.66 -32.42
C ALA A 80 20.66 28.35 -31.81
N ARG A 81 20.79 27.22 -32.54
CA ARG A 81 20.42 25.89 -32.05
C ARG A 81 21.20 25.50 -30.79
N LYS A 82 22.51 25.74 -30.78
CA LYS A 82 23.37 25.41 -29.65
C LYS A 82 22.96 26.19 -28.40
N LYS A 83 22.70 27.49 -28.53
CA LYS A 83 22.21 28.33 -27.42
C LYS A 83 20.84 27.86 -26.91
N GLU A 84 19.91 27.54 -27.81
CA GLU A 84 18.61 26.99 -27.41
C GLU A 84 18.74 25.64 -26.70
N GLU A 85 19.63 24.75 -27.16
CA GLU A 85 19.88 23.45 -26.52
C GLU A 85 20.50 23.62 -25.13
N GLU A 86 21.49 24.51 -24.97
CA GLU A 86 22.10 24.83 -23.69
C GLU A 86 21.08 25.43 -22.70
N GLU A 87 20.20 26.32 -23.16
CA GLU A 87 19.12 26.88 -22.35
C GLU A 87 18.08 25.82 -21.93
N LEU A 88 17.71 24.93 -22.85
CA LEU A 88 16.80 23.82 -22.56
C LEU A 88 17.38 22.84 -21.55
N VAL A 89 18.68 22.53 -21.66
CA VAL A 89 19.38 21.69 -20.69
C VAL A 89 19.44 22.37 -19.33
N ALA A 90 19.85 23.64 -19.27
CA ALA A 90 19.90 24.40 -18.02
C ALA A 90 18.51 24.55 -17.35
N LEU A 91 17.44 24.61 -18.13
CA LEU A 91 16.07 24.64 -17.62
C LEU A 91 15.65 23.27 -17.07
N LYS A 92 15.96 22.19 -17.79
CA LYS A 92 15.70 20.81 -17.34
C LYS A 92 16.44 20.50 -16.05
N GLU A 93 17.72 20.85 -15.95
CA GLU A 93 18.52 20.70 -14.72
C GLU A 93 17.91 21.46 -13.54
N ARG A 94 17.42 22.69 -13.75
CA ARG A 94 16.71 23.45 -12.70
C ARG A 94 15.39 22.83 -12.28
N ILE A 95 14.66 22.18 -13.19
CA ILE A 95 13.43 21.47 -12.86
C ILE A 95 13.75 20.18 -12.09
N GLU A 96 14.77 19.45 -12.54
CA GLU A 96 15.22 18.20 -11.92
C GLU A 96 15.76 18.44 -10.52
N LYS A 97 16.58 19.48 -10.32
CA LYS A 97 17.04 19.91 -9.00
C LYS A 97 15.87 20.22 -8.06
N ARG A 98 14.87 20.98 -8.52
CA ARG A 98 13.66 21.27 -7.72
C ARG A 98 12.83 20.02 -7.43
N ARG A 99 12.81 19.03 -8.33
CA ARG A 99 12.14 17.73 -8.06
C ARG A 99 12.91 16.91 -7.04
N ALA A 100 14.23 16.84 -7.14
CA ALA A 100 15.09 16.17 -6.18
C ALA A 100 14.96 16.78 -4.79
N GLU A 101 15.01 18.11 -4.66
CA GLU A 101 14.83 18.81 -3.38
C GLU A 101 13.45 18.51 -2.74
N ARG A 102 12.36 18.50 -3.53
CA ARG A 102 11.04 18.11 -3.00
C ARG A 102 11.01 16.65 -2.55
N ALA A 103 11.64 15.75 -3.30
CA ALA A 103 11.72 14.34 -2.94
C ALA A 103 12.54 14.14 -1.65
N GLU A 104 13.66 14.85 -1.48
CA GLU A 104 14.45 14.83 -0.26
C GLU A 104 13.71 15.43 0.93
N GLN A 105 12.98 16.54 0.74
CA GLN A 105 12.13 17.10 1.78
C GLN A 105 11.05 16.12 2.24
N GLN A 106 10.42 15.39 1.30
CA GLN A 106 9.45 14.35 1.64
C GLN A 106 10.10 13.18 2.38
N ARG A 107 11.27 12.71 1.95
CA ARG A 107 12.03 11.66 2.65
C ARG A 107 12.40 12.08 4.06
N THR A 108 12.92 13.28 4.24
CA THR A 108 13.29 13.83 5.54
C THR A 108 12.07 13.97 6.46
N ARG A 109 10.91 14.40 5.94
CA ARG A 109 9.67 14.45 6.72
C ARG A 109 9.19 13.06 7.14
N ALA A 110 9.19 12.11 6.20
CA ALA A 110 8.81 10.73 6.47
C ALA A 110 9.74 10.04 7.48
N GLU A 111 11.05 10.29 7.40
CA GLU A 111 12.04 9.77 8.34
C GLU A 111 11.86 10.37 9.73
N ARG A 112 11.70 11.69 9.85
CA ARG A 112 11.41 12.36 11.14
C ARG A 112 10.09 11.89 11.76
N GLU A 113 9.07 11.62 10.94
CA GLU A 113 7.80 11.09 11.42
C GLU A 113 7.93 9.63 11.88
N ARG A 114 8.65 8.81 11.11
CA ARG A 114 8.97 7.42 11.49
C ARG A 114 9.80 7.35 12.77
N GLU A 115 10.76 8.25 12.94
CA GLU A 115 11.57 8.34 14.16
C GLU A 115 10.72 8.72 15.38
N ARG A 116 9.83 9.70 15.24
CA ARG A 116 8.89 10.06 16.31
C ARG A 116 7.97 8.91 16.69
N GLN A 117 7.42 8.21 15.71
CA GLN A 117 6.61 7.01 15.95
C GLN A 117 7.43 5.89 16.60
N SER A 118 8.67 5.69 16.19
CA SER A 118 9.59 4.71 16.77
C SER A 118 9.93 5.04 18.22
N ARG A 119 10.24 6.30 18.54
CA ARG A 119 10.52 6.75 19.92
C ARG A 119 9.31 6.59 20.84
N LEU A 120 8.11 6.92 20.35
CA LEU A 120 6.87 6.69 21.11
C LEU A 120 6.57 5.21 21.30
N ALA A 121 6.84 4.37 20.29
CA ALA A 121 6.68 2.94 20.40
C ALA A 121 7.71 2.31 21.35
N GLU A 122 8.95 2.79 21.35
CA GLU A 122 10.03 2.33 22.23
C GLU A 122 9.82 2.79 23.68
N GLU A 123 9.40 4.04 23.91
CA GLU A 123 9.04 4.52 25.26
C GLU A 123 7.84 3.74 25.81
N LYS A 124 6.83 3.49 24.96
CA LYS A 124 5.69 2.66 25.33
C LYS A 124 6.09 1.21 25.58
N ALA A 125 6.97 0.64 24.76
CA ALA A 125 7.49 -0.71 24.96
C ALA A 125 8.31 -0.81 26.26
N ARG A 126 9.13 0.19 26.58
CA ARG A 126 9.89 0.23 27.83
C ARG A 126 8.98 0.36 29.06
N ARG A 127 7.93 1.19 29.00
CA ARG A 127 6.91 1.27 30.05
C ARG A 127 6.13 -0.05 30.19
N GLU A 128 5.80 -0.69 29.07
CA GLU A 128 5.14 -2.00 29.07
C GLU A 128 6.06 -3.11 29.59
N GLU A 129 7.38 -3.05 29.36
CA GLU A 129 8.37 -3.98 29.92
C GLU A 129 8.57 -3.78 31.43
N GLU A 130 8.64 -2.53 31.90
CA GLU A 130 8.73 -2.22 33.34
C GLU A 130 7.43 -2.59 34.07
N GLU A 131 6.26 -2.33 33.49
CA GLU A 131 4.97 -2.79 34.03
C GLU A 131 4.82 -4.31 33.96
N ALA A 132 5.31 -4.97 32.91
CA ALA A 132 5.28 -6.42 32.80
C ALA A 132 6.19 -7.09 33.84
N LYS A 133 7.38 -6.51 34.10
CA LYS A 133 8.27 -6.96 35.19
C LYS A 133 7.61 -6.76 36.55
N ARG A 134 7.03 -5.59 36.83
CA ARG A 134 6.31 -5.33 38.08
C ARG A 134 5.11 -6.25 38.28
N ARG A 135 4.31 -6.48 37.22
CA ARG A 135 3.20 -7.44 37.27
C ARG A 135 3.68 -8.88 37.46
N ALA A 136 4.79 -9.28 36.82
CA ALA A 136 5.38 -10.60 37.02
C ALA A 136 5.92 -10.78 38.44
N GLU A 137 6.53 -9.76 39.03
CA GLU A 137 7.00 -9.77 40.42
C GLU A 137 5.84 -9.80 41.41
N ASP A 138 4.79 -9.00 41.20
CA ASP A 138 3.57 -9.01 42.01
C ASP A 138 2.82 -10.34 41.88
N ASP A 139 2.75 -10.93 40.69
CA ASP A 139 2.14 -12.24 40.46
C ASP A 139 2.99 -13.38 41.02
N LEU A 140 4.32 -13.27 41.01
CA LEU A 140 5.21 -14.20 41.69
C LEU A 140 5.09 -14.08 43.21
N LYS A 141 4.97 -12.86 43.75
CA LYS A 141 4.77 -12.62 45.19
C LYS A 141 3.38 -13.09 45.64
N LYS A 142 2.34 -12.87 44.84
CA LYS A 142 1.00 -13.42 45.03
C LYS A 142 0.99 -14.95 44.89
N LYS A 143 1.62 -15.54 43.87
CA LYS A 143 1.75 -17.00 43.73
C LYS A 143 2.51 -17.60 44.91
N LYS A 144 3.57 -16.96 45.41
CA LYS A 144 4.29 -17.39 46.63
C LYS A 144 3.39 -17.32 47.87
N ALA A 145 2.61 -16.26 48.04
CA ALA A 145 1.66 -16.12 49.14
C ALA A 145 0.47 -17.11 49.04
N LEU A 146 -0.02 -17.37 47.83
CA LEU A 146 -1.16 -18.26 47.57
C LEU A 146 -0.76 -19.73 47.52
N SER A 147 0.49 -20.04 47.16
CA SER A 147 1.07 -21.39 47.30
C SER A 147 1.23 -21.79 48.77
N SER A 148 1.22 -20.82 49.68
CA SER A 148 1.12 -21.03 51.14
C SER A 148 -0.32 -21.32 51.60
N MET A 149 -1.36 -20.89 50.86
CA MET A 149 -2.78 -21.01 51.26
C MET A 149 -3.60 -22.05 50.50
N GLY A 150 -2.99 -22.96 49.75
CA GLY A 150 -3.64 -24.21 49.32
C GLY A 150 -3.66 -24.48 47.81
N ALA A 151 -3.46 -25.76 47.49
CA ALA A 151 -3.19 -26.28 46.15
C ALA A 151 -4.30 -26.06 45.10
N THR A 152 -5.53 -25.71 45.51
CA THR A 152 -6.67 -25.59 44.59
C THR A 152 -6.67 -24.27 43.81
N TYR A 153 -6.29 -23.15 44.44
CA TYR A 153 -6.28 -21.81 43.82
C TYR A 153 -5.12 -21.63 42.83
N SER A 154 -3.98 -22.28 43.11
CA SER A 154 -2.79 -22.31 42.24
C SER A 154 -3.11 -22.88 40.84
N SER A 155 -3.99 -23.89 40.74
CA SER A 155 -4.38 -24.47 39.44
C SER A 155 -5.24 -23.53 38.58
N TYR A 156 -6.03 -22.65 39.19
CA TYR A 156 -6.92 -21.73 38.48
C TYR A 156 -6.13 -20.58 37.84
N LEU A 157 -5.17 -20.03 38.58
CA LEU A 157 -4.22 -19.03 38.07
C LEU A 157 -3.34 -19.60 36.96
N ALA A 158 -2.84 -20.83 37.09
CA ALA A 158 -2.06 -21.49 36.03
C ALA A 158 -2.87 -21.72 34.74
N LYS A 159 -4.17 -22.07 34.86
CA LYS A 159 -5.06 -22.23 33.69
C LYS A 159 -5.41 -20.89 33.03
N ALA A 160 -5.54 -19.81 33.80
CA ALA A 160 -5.81 -18.47 33.26
C ALA A 160 -4.60 -17.89 32.50
N ASP A 161 -3.39 -18.10 33.02
CA ASP A 161 -2.13 -17.60 32.44
C ASP A 161 -1.77 -18.35 31.14
N GLN A 162 -1.97 -19.68 31.12
CA GLN A 162 -1.79 -20.52 29.93
C GLN A 162 -2.77 -20.20 28.78
N LYS A 163 -3.93 -19.61 29.09
CA LYS A 163 -4.92 -19.18 28.09
C LYS A 163 -4.57 -17.84 27.45
N ARG A 164 -3.73 -17.01 28.10
CA ARG A 164 -3.57 -15.59 27.76
C ARG A 164 -2.23 -15.24 27.09
N GLY A 165 -1.18 -16.04 27.25
CA GLY A 165 0.19 -15.57 26.93
C GLY A 165 0.99 -16.24 25.80
N LYS A 166 0.77 -17.52 25.44
CA LYS A 166 1.76 -18.25 24.59
C LYS A 166 1.21 -19.16 23.49
N LYS A 167 -0.10 -19.21 23.31
CA LYS A 167 -0.69 -19.94 22.19
C LYS A 167 -1.39 -18.93 21.33
N GLN A 168 -0.86 -18.69 20.12
CA GLN A 168 -1.66 -18.12 19.06
C GLN A 168 -2.99 -18.88 19.08
N THR A 169 -4.08 -18.17 19.37
CA THR A 169 -5.33 -18.86 19.65
C THR A 169 -5.68 -19.71 18.43
N ALA A 170 -6.34 -20.86 18.60
CA ALA A 170 -6.73 -21.70 17.45
C ALA A 170 -7.50 -20.88 16.39
N ARG A 171 -8.16 -19.80 16.83
CA ARG A 171 -8.81 -18.78 16.00
C ARG A 171 -7.82 -17.95 15.18
N GLU A 172 -6.75 -17.43 15.80
CA GLU A 172 -5.70 -16.69 15.10
C GLU A 172 -4.92 -17.56 14.12
N MET A 173 -4.58 -18.80 14.49
CA MET A 173 -3.90 -19.74 13.60
C MET A 173 -4.78 -20.09 12.39
N LYS A 174 -6.08 -20.35 12.61
CA LYS A 174 -7.05 -20.54 11.52
C LYS A 174 -7.13 -19.29 10.63
N LYS A 175 -7.19 -18.10 11.21
CA LYS A 175 -7.26 -16.84 10.45
C LYS A 175 -5.99 -16.63 9.61
N LYS A 176 -4.82 -16.91 10.17
CA LYS A 176 -3.53 -16.85 9.47
C LYS A 176 -3.49 -17.80 8.29
N VAL A 177 -3.79 -19.09 8.50
CA VAL A 177 -3.80 -20.10 7.44
C VAL A 177 -4.83 -19.78 6.35
N LEU A 178 -6.01 -19.26 6.70
CA LEU A 178 -7.01 -18.85 5.71
C LEU A 178 -6.58 -17.61 4.92
N ALA A 179 -5.90 -16.67 5.55
CA ALA A 179 -5.33 -15.51 4.86
C ALA A 179 -4.22 -15.92 3.88
N GLU A 180 -3.34 -16.84 4.27
CA GLU A 180 -2.29 -17.39 3.40
C GLU A 180 -2.87 -18.13 2.18
N ARG A 181 -3.99 -18.85 2.34
CA ARG A 181 -4.67 -19.54 1.24
C ARG A 181 -5.44 -18.60 0.31
N ARG A 182 -5.75 -17.38 0.76
CA ARG A 182 -6.54 -16.43 -0.02
C ARG A 182 -5.64 -15.72 -1.03
N LYS A 183 -5.77 -16.10 -2.30
CA LYS A 183 -5.11 -15.39 -3.40
C LYS A 183 -5.83 -14.04 -3.64
N PRO A 184 -5.14 -12.89 -3.61
CA PRO A 184 -5.74 -11.62 -3.97
C PRO A 184 -6.16 -11.67 -5.44
N LEU A 185 -7.39 -11.22 -5.72
CA LEU A 185 -7.92 -11.15 -7.07
C LEU A 185 -7.66 -9.76 -7.64
N ASN A 186 -6.94 -9.69 -8.76
CA ASN A 186 -6.80 -8.48 -9.55
C ASN A 186 -7.48 -8.73 -10.90
N ILE A 187 -8.61 -8.06 -11.13
CA ILE A 187 -9.47 -8.24 -12.32
C ILE A 187 -9.62 -6.96 -13.15
N ASP A 188 -9.14 -5.82 -12.65
CA ASP A 188 -9.48 -4.49 -13.18
C ASP A 188 -8.80 -4.18 -14.53
N HIS A 189 -7.81 -4.98 -14.93
CA HIS A 189 -7.02 -4.77 -16.14
C HIS A 189 -6.96 -6.01 -17.05
N LEU A 190 -7.95 -6.92 -16.95
CA LEU A 190 -8.00 -8.14 -17.76
C LEU A 190 -8.92 -7.99 -18.98
N SER A 191 -8.55 -8.63 -20.09
CA SER A 191 -9.40 -8.76 -21.29
C SER A 191 -10.51 -9.79 -21.09
N GLN A 192 -11.58 -9.72 -21.90
CA GLN A 192 -12.76 -10.58 -21.81
C GLN A 192 -12.42 -12.08 -21.79
N GLU A 193 -11.54 -12.53 -22.69
CA GLU A 193 -11.11 -13.94 -22.75
C GLU A 193 -10.39 -14.37 -21.47
N LYS A 194 -9.50 -13.53 -20.94
CA LYS A 194 -8.77 -13.80 -19.69
C LYS A 194 -9.69 -13.80 -18.47
N LEU A 195 -10.75 -12.99 -18.46
CA LEU A 195 -11.77 -13.01 -17.42
C LEU A 195 -12.55 -14.33 -17.42
N MET A 196 -12.88 -14.87 -18.60
CA MET A 196 -13.56 -16.16 -18.73
C MET A 196 -12.70 -17.31 -18.22
N ASP A 197 -11.41 -17.31 -18.55
CA ASP A 197 -10.48 -18.33 -18.02
C ASP A 197 -10.32 -18.21 -16.50
N LYS A 198 -10.22 -16.98 -15.96
CA LYS A 198 -10.16 -16.77 -14.50
C LYS A 198 -11.43 -17.20 -13.79
N ALA A 199 -12.59 -16.99 -14.39
CA ALA A 199 -13.86 -17.49 -13.85
C ALA A 199 -13.89 -19.02 -13.79
N ARG A 200 -13.42 -19.72 -14.83
CA ARG A 200 -13.30 -21.19 -14.82
C ARG A 200 -12.33 -21.68 -13.75
N GLU A 201 -11.16 -21.05 -13.61
CA GLU A 201 -10.18 -21.43 -12.57
C GLU A 201 -10.74 -21.26 -11.15
N LEU A 202 -11.49 -20.18 -10.89
CA LEU A 202 -12.12 -19.95 -9.60
C LEU A 202 -13.24 -20.95 -9.32
N TRP A 203 -14.03 -21.29 -10.34
CA TRP A 203 -15.06 -22.32 -10.24
C TRP A 203 -14.46 -23.69 -9.93
N GLU A 204 -13.39 -24.08 -10.63
CA GLU A 204 -12.69 -25.35 -10.38
C GLU A 204 -12.09 -25.39 -8.96
N THR A 205 -11.49 -24.28 -8.51
CA THR A 205 -10.98 -24.17 -7.14
C THR A 205 -12.10 -24.32 -6.10
N LEU A 206 -13.27 -23.71 -6.36
CA LEU A 206 -14.43 -23.81 -5.48
C LEU A 206 -14.96 -25.24 -5.43
N TYR A 207 -15.11 -25.88 -6.59
CA TYR A 207 -15.54 -27.27 -6.70
C TYR A 207 -14.61 -28.22 -5.94
N GLN A 208 -13.29 -28.06 -6.09
CA GLN A 208 -12.30 -28.83 -5.32
C GLN A 208 -12.44 -28.63 -3.80
N LEU A 209 -12.71 -27.41 -3.34
CA LEU A 209 -12.94 -27.15 -1.91
C LEU A 209 -14.22 -27.78 -1.39
N GLU A 210 -15.28 -27.82 -2.20
CA GLU A 210 -16.55 -28.49 -1.86
C GLU A 210 -16.38 -30.00 -1.77
N THR A 211 -15.71 -30.62 -2.75
CA THR A 211 -15.38 -32.05 -2.73
C THR A 211 -14.56 -32.42 -1.50
N ASN A 212 -13.50 -31.67 -1.21
CA ASN A 212 -12.70 -31.88 0.01
C ASN A 212 -13.54 -31.75 1.28
N LYS A 213 -14.43 -30.77 1.37
CA LYS A 213 -15.33 -30.59 2.52
C LYS A 213 -16.25 -31.81 2.70
N PHE A 214 -16.78 -32.36 1.61
CA PHE A 214 -17.59 -33.57 1.64
C PHE A 214 -16.80 -34.77 2.16
N ASP A 215 -15.60 -35.03 1.61
CA ASP A 215 -14.73 -36.12 2.05
C ASP A 215 -14.36 -36.02 3.53
N TYR A 216 -14.05 -34.81 4.01
CA TYR A 216 -13.77 -34.59 5.43
C TYR A 216 -15.00 -34.81 6.30
N ALA A 217 -16.21 -34.47 5.83
CA ALA A 217 -17.45 -34.72 6.56
C ALA A 217 -17.73 -36.23 6.69
N GLU A 218 -17.56 -37.00 5.62
CA GLU A 218 -17.72 -38.46 5.65
C GLU A 218 -16.66 -39.14 6.52
N LYS A 219 -15.38 -38.72 6.41
CA LYS A 219 -14.31 -39.18 7.31
C LYS A 219 -14.63 -38.89 8.77
N LEU A 220 -15.16 -37.71 9.09
CA LEU A 220 -15.55 -37.35 10.45
C LEU A 220 -16.69 -38.25 10.97
N LYS A 221 -17.71 -38.56 10.14
CA LYS A 221 -18.79 -39.48 10.51
C LYS A 221 -18.25 -40.87 10.84
N ARG A 222 -17.36 -41.40 9.99
CA ARG A 222 -16.69 -42.69 10.21
C ARG A 222 -15.87 -42.70 11.50
N GLN A 223 -15.05 -41.68 11.72
CA GLN A 223 -14.25 -41.56 12.95
C GLN A 223 -15.12 -41.47 14.21
N LYS A 224 -16.26 -40.75 14.16
CA LYS A 224 -17.21 -40.71 15.29
C LYS A 224 -17.75 -42.10 15.63
N TYR A 225 -18.07 -42.91 14.62
CA TYR A 225 -18.49 -44.29 14.82
C TYR A 225 -17.37 -45.14 15.42
N GLU A 226 -16.16 -45.06 14.86
CA GLU A 226 -14.98 -45.78 15.37
C GLU A 226 -14.68 -45.43 16.83
N VAL A 227 -14.70 -44.14 17.20
CA VAL A 227 -14.53 -43.68 18.58
C VAL A 227 -15.62 -44.25 19.49
N THR A 228 -16.87 -44.32 19.03
CA THR A 228 -17.98 -44.86 19.81
C THR A 228 -17.78 -46.35 20.06
N ASN A 229 -17.43 -47.12 19.04
CA ASN A 229 -17.14 -48.54 19.15
C ASN A 229 -15.92 -48.81 20.05
N LEU A 230 -14.85 -48.04 19.89
CA LEU A 230 -13.65 -48.16 20.74
C LEU A 230 -13.96 -47.89 22.21
N ARG A 231 -14.80 -46.90 22.52
CA ARG A 231 -15.26 -46.66 23.90
C ARG A 231 -16.01 -47.87 24.47
N SER A 232 -16.94 -48.44 23.71
CA SER A 232 -17.66 -49.65 24.12
C SER A 232 -16.72 -50.85 24.34
N ARG A 233 -15.69 -51.02 23.51
CA ARG A 233 -14.68 -52.07 23.66
C ARG A 233 -13.81 -51.85 24.91
N ILE A 234 -13.44 -50.61 25.20
CA ILE A 234 -12.73 -50.26 26.44
C ILE A 234 -13.58 -50.61 27.65
N ASP A 235 -14.86 -50.24 27.66
CA ASP A 235 -15.77 -50.55 28.77
C ASP A 235 -15.94 -52.06 29.00
N GLN A 236 -16.01 -52.85 27.92
CA GLN A 236 -16.01 -54.31 28.00
C GLN A 236 -14.70 -54.83 28.60
N ALA A 237 -13.56 -54.42 28.06
CA ALA A 237 -12.24 -54.85 28.56
C ALA A 237 -12.03 -54.49 30.05
N GLN A 238 -12.54 -53.35 30.51
CA GLN A 238 -12.46 -52.91 31.91
C GLN A 238 -13.36 -53.73 32.86
N LYS A 239 -14.49 -54.28 32.37
CA LYS A 239 -15.40 -55.12 33.19
C LYS A 239 -14.79 -56.45 33.61
N HIS A 240 -13.82 -56.98 32.87
CA HIS A 240 -13.21 -58.28 33.14
C HIS A 240 -12.03 -58.21 34.12
N SER A 241 -11.49 -57.02 34.39
CA SER A 241 -10.34 -56.84 35.28
C SER A 241 -10.70 -56.86 36.77
N LYS A 242 -11.94 -56.51 37.15
CA LYS A 242 -12.36 -56.47 38.57
C LYS A 242 -12.84 -57.81 39.15
N LYS A 243 -12.85 -58.91 38.39
CA LYS A 243 -13.34 -60.23 38.88
C LYS A 243 -12.26 -61.31 39.02
N ALA A 244 -10.99 -60.95 38.88
CA ALA A 244 -9.85 -61.86 39.10
C ALA A 244 -9.09 -61.57 40.42
N GLY A 245 -9.74 -60.96 41.42
CA GLY A 245 -9.08 -60.51 42.65
C GLY A 245 -9.78 -60.84 43.97
N THR A 246 -10.94 -61.53 43.97
CA THR A 246 -11.62 -61.92 45.22
C THR A 246 -12.39 -63.24 45.05
N THR A 247 -11.67 -64.33 44.81
CA THR A 247 -12.09 -65.63 45.34
C THR A 247 -11.82 -65.60 46.85
N ALA A 248 -12.67 -64.90 47.60
CA ALA A 248 -12.68 -65.00 49.05
C ALA A 248 -13.09 -66.44 49.40
N LYS A 249 -12.12 -67.17 49.93
CA LYS A 249 -12.18 -68.54 50.44
C LYS A 249 -13.56 -68.88 51.02
N GLY A 250 -14.10 -70.01 50.59
CA GLY A 250 -15.29 -70.62 51.18
C GLY A 250 -15.16 -70.69 52.70
N LYS A 251 -16.09 -70.02 53.38
CA LYS A 251 -16.38 -70.26 54.79
C LYS A 251 -17.47 -71.31 54.84
N VAL A 252 -17.07 -72.58 54.73
CA VAL A 252 -17.90 -73.70 55.20
C VAL A 252 -18.01 -73.53 56.71
N GLY A 253 -19.16 -73.05 57.16
CA GLY A 253 -19.45 -72.81 58.56
C GLY A 253 -20.83 -73.34 58.90
N GLY A 254 -20.87 -74.64 59.25
CA GLY A 254 -21.79 -75.20 60.23
C GLY A 254 -23.28 -75.19 59.92
N ARG A 255 -23.79 -76.34 59.47
CA ARG A 255 -25.09 -76.85 59.94
C ARG A 255 -25.07 -78.38 59.91
N TRP A 256 -24.77 -78.96 61.06
CA TRP A 256 -25.04 -80.36 61.38
C TRP A 256 -25.84 -80.41 62.67
N ARG A 257 -26.93 -81.20 62.60
CA ARG A 257 -27.99 -81.46 63.57
C ARG A 257 -29.10 -80.41 63.66
#